data_AF-A0AAN0SRK8-F1
#
_entry.id   AF-A0AAN0SRK8-F1
#
_cell.length_a   1.000
_cell.length_b   1.000
_cell.length_c   1.000
_cell.angle_alpha   90.00
_cell.angle_beta   90.00
_cell.angle_gamma   90.00
#
_symmetry.space_group_name_H-M   'P 1'
#
loop_
_entity.id
_entity.type
_entity.pdbx_description
1 polymer ?
#
loop_
_entity_poly.entity_id
_entity_poly.type
_entity_poly.pdbx_seq_one_letter_code
_entity_poly.pdbx_strand_id
1 'polypeptide(L)'
;MAVLAMFSGKQDKKYNYARYIEEMEKEDDNQAITVLDKYLAPIIGATRKRIKISTAKEAELKRLFREANMNLDPTVFYTYKILYPVISVTFLILLGLAYDNKSILILALLAPLTYFYPDYNLKRNLKNAKIYRKLELPNYQMPLGVLLQTYTTYEAVKRSATYAGPHIRPFVEDMILELETWQGSTKPFKNFAEKLDIPEAHTFVVAIQQAIKTDPNKGREIIQQQIEVSRKLRDENYNSLILARPLLMNKYNVITVACILVIPLTMVGVTLMQAFSSI
;
A
#
# COMPACT_ATOMS: atom_id res chain seq x y z
N MET A 1 24.07 -16.16 19.71
CA MET A 1 24.07 -14.73 20.12
C MET A 1 24.87 -13.85 19.14
N ALA A 2 26.12 -14.18 18.79
CA ALA A 2 26.95 -13.35 17.88
C ALA A 2 26.39 -13.20 16.45
N VAL A 3 25.73 -14.23 15.91
CA VAL A 3 25.12 -14.20 14.57
C VAL A 3 23.98 -13.15 14.51
N LEU A 4 23.17 -13.01 15.57
CA LEU A 4 22.08 -12.03 15.66
C LEU A 4 22.59 -10.57 15.72
N ALA A 5 23.72 -10.32 16.40
CA ALA A 5 24.30 -8.99 16.50
C ALA A 5 24.96 -8.51 15.19
N MET A 6 25.51 -9.44 14.39
CA MET A 6 26.10 -9.11 13.09
C MET A 6 25.04 -8.86 12.01
N PHE A 7 23.81 -9.33 12.22
CA PHE A 7 22.65 -8.99 11.38
C PHE A 7 22.23 -7.52 11.56
N SER A 8 22.23 -6.96 12.78
CA SER A 8 21.63 -5.63 13.03
C SER A 8 22.40 -4.45 12.40
N GLY A 9 23.73 -4.44 12.44
CA GLY A 9 24.53 -3.27 12.05
C GLY A 9 24.54 -2.94 10.54
N LYS A 10 24.31 -3.92 9.66
CA LYS A 10 24.10 -3.70 8.21
C LYS A 10 22.61 -3.67 7.82
N GLN A 11 21.72 -4.15 8.69
CA GLN A 11 20.26 -4.10 8.51
C GLN A 11 19.73 -2.66 8.66
N ASP A 12 20.23 -1.88 9.62
CA ASP A 12 19.69 -0.54 9.95
C ASP A 12 19.76 0.48 8.80
N LYS A 13 20.84 0.49 8.01
CA LYS A 13 20.95 1.42 6.86
C LYS A 13 20.09 1.00 5.65
N LYS A 14 19.74 -0.29 5.54
CA LYS A 14 19.06 -0.86 4.36
C LYS A 14 17.55 -1.00 4.54
N TYR A 15 17.10 -1.33 5.76
CA TYR A 15 15.69 -1.32 6.16
C TYR A 15 15.10 0.11 6.09
N ASN A 16 15.97 1.10 6.28
CA ASN A 16 15.64 2.51 6.19
C ASN A 16 15.08 2.90 4.80
N TYR A 17 15.43 2.22 3.71
CA TYR A 17 15.06 2.70 2.36
C TYR A 17 13.64 2.33 1.93
N ALA A 18 13.23 1.07 2.09
CA ALA A 18 11.85 0.66 1.81
C ALA A 18 10.88 1.41 2.73
N ARG A 19 11.27 1.55 4.00
CA ARG A 19 10.60 2.37 4.99
C ARG A 19 10.60 3.85 4.62
N TYR A 20 11.67 4.40 4.06
CA TYR A 20 11.73 5.79 3.60
C TYR A 20 10.82 6.06 2.39
N ILE A 21 10.76 5.16 1.41
CA ILE A 21 9.81 5.28 0.29
C ILE A 21 8.36 5.15 0.78
N GLU A 22 8.12 4.22 1.71
CA GLU A 22 6.81 4.07 2.36
C GLU A 22 6.44 5.30 3.20
N GLU A 23 7.38 5.84 3.98
CA GLU A 23 7.20 7.06 4.77
C GLU A 23 6.94 8.25 3.85
N MET A 24 7.66 8.38 2.73
CA MET A 24 7.39 9.43 1.73
C MET A 24 6.01 9.29 1.06
N GLU A 25 5.60 8.08 0.64
CA GLU A 25 4.28 7.88 0.03
C GLU A 25 3.14 8.04 1.06
N LYS A 26 3.32 7.53 2.28
CA LYS A 26 2.35 7.70 3.37
C LYS A 26 2.30 9.14 3.87
N GLU A 27 3.40 9.87 3.88
CA GLU A 27 3.43 11.28 4.27
C GLU A 27 2.71 12.14 3.24
N ASP A 28 2.86 11.89 1.93
CA ASP A 28 2.13 12.58 0.87
C ASP A 28 0.61 12.30 0.91
N ASP A 29 0.21 11.02 0.96
CA ASP A 29 -1.20 10.62 1.02
C ASP A 29 -1.87 11.01 2.35
N ASN A 30 -1.19 10.83 3.50
CA ASN A 30 -1.74 11.26 4.80
C ASN A 30 -1.72 12.77 4.96
N GLN A 31 -0.72 13.52 4.46
CA GLN A 31 -0.76 14.99 4.52
C GLN A 31 -1.92 15.52 3.69
N ALA A 32 -2.15 15.00 2.48
CA ALA A 32 -3.29 15.41 1.65
C ALA A 32 -4.63 15.14 2.36
N ILE A 33 -4.80 13.94 2.94
CA ILE A 33 -5.99 13.57 3.70
C ILE A 33 -6.12 14.42 4.98
N THR A 34 -5.04 14.64 5.73
CA THR A 34 -5.04 15.40 6.99
C THR A 34 -5.34 16.89 6.77
N VAL A 35 -4.81 17.48 5.71
CA VAL A 35 -5.11 18.87 5.32
C VAL A 35 -6.58 18.98 4.95
N LEU A 36 -7.09 18.09 4.09
CA LEU A 36 -8.51 18.05 3.75
C LEU A 36 -9.39 17.82 4.98
N ASP A 37 -9.03 16.88 5.86
CA ASP A 37 -9.74 16.64 7.13
C ASP A 37 -9.76 17.89 8.01
N LYS A 38 -8.66 18.64 8.12
CA LYS A 38 -8.59 19.85 8.95
C LYS A 38 -9.55 20.94 8.45
N TYR A 39 -9.67 21.13 7.14
CA TYR A 39 -10.54 22.16 6.56
C TYR A 39 -11.99 21.69 6.40
N LEU A 40 -12.21 20.39 6.25
CA LEU A 40 -13.51 19.81 5.94
C LEU A 40 -14.15 19.09 7.12
N ALA A 41 -13.46 18.93 8.26
CA ALA A 41 -13.97 18.35 9.51
C ALA A 41 -15.41 18.77 9.86
N PRO A 42 -15.79 20.07 9.84
CA PRO A 42 -17.15 20.46 10.17
C PRO A 42 -18.18 19.97 9.14
N ILE A 43 -17.81 19.93 7.86
CA ILE A 43 -18.67 19.45 6.77
C ILE A 43 -18.78 17.93 6.84
N ILE A 44 -17.65 17.23 7.01
CA ILE A 44 -17.56 15.77 7.14
C ILE A 44 -18.42 15.29 8.30
N GLY A 45 -18.37 15.96 9.47
CA GLY A 45 -19.20 15.61 10.62
C GLY A 45 -20.70 15.72 10.34
N ALA A 46 -21.12 16.69 9.51
CA ALA A 46 -22.51 16.90 9.12
C ALA A 46 -22.99 15.87 8.08
N THR A 47 -22.16 15.53 7.09
CA THR A 47 -22.49 14.51 6.06
C THR A 47 -22.40 13.08 6.61
N ARG A 48 -21.49 12.80 7.55
CA ARG A 48 -21.31 11.46 8.15
C ARG A 48 -22.60 10.91 8.77
N LYS A 49 -23.44 11.77 9.37
CA LYS A 49 -24.73 11.37 9.96
C LYS A 49 -25.80 11.02 8.91
N ARG A 50 -25.63 11.44 7.65
CA ARG A 50 -26.62 11.26 6.58
C ARG A 50 -26.25 10.17 5.58
N ILE A 51 -24.98 9.78 5.51
CA ILE A 51 -24.52 8.73 4.60
C ILE A 51 -24.81 7.36 5.23
N LYS A 52 -25.83 6.67 4.70
CA LYS A 52 -26.09 5.26 5.03
C LYS A 52 -25.34 4.35 4.06
N ILE A 53 -24.33 3.65 4.56
CA ILE A 53 -23.59 2.63 3.80
C ILE A 53 -24.22 1.27 4.12
N SER A 54 -24.33 0.40 3.11
CA SER A 54 -24.73 -1.00 3.35
C SER A 54 -23.68 -1.71 4.19
N THR A 55 -24.10 -2.50 5.17
CA THR A 55 -23.22 -3.28 6.06
C THR A 55 -22.23 -4.17 5.30
N ALA A 56 -22.65 -4.72 4.16
CA ALA A 56 -21.78 -5.52 3.29
C ALA A 56 -20.63 -4.70 2.67
N LYS A 57 -20.93 -3.48 2.19
CA LYS A 57 -19.91 -2.57 1.61
C LYS A 57 -18.97 -2.01 2.67
N GLU A 58 -19.49 -1.75 3.87
CA GLU A 58 -18.67 -1.30 4.99
C GLU A 58 -17.66 -2.39 5.40
N ALA A 59 -18.10 -3.65 5.50
CA ALA A 59 -17.22 -4.78 5.80
C ALA A 59 -16.15 -4.98 4.71
N GLU A 60 -16.54 -4.86 3.44
CA GLU A 60 -15.60 -4.94 2.32
C GLU A 60 -14.53 -3.83 2.38
N LEU A 61 -14.93 -2.58 2.62
CA LEU A 61 -13.98 -1.46 2.73
C LEU A 61 -13.07 -1.61 3.95
N LYS A 62 -13.58 -2.05 5.11
CA LYS A 62 -12.73 -2.35 6.28
C LYS A 62 -11.68 -3.41 5.96
N ARG A 63 -12.06 -4.44 5.20
CA ARG A 63 -11.12 -5.47 4.73
C ARG A 63 -10.06 -4.85 3.82
N LEU A 64 -10.46 -4.08 2.81
CA LEU A 64 -9.52 -3.43 1.89
C LEU A 64 -8.58 -2.43 2.59
N PHE A 65 -9.07 -1.66 3.56
CA PHE A 65 -8.23 -0.75 4.33
C PHE A 65 -7.23 -1.50 5.22
N ARG A 66 -7.65 -2.61 5.84
CA ARG A 66 -6.75 -3.47 6.58
C ARG A 66 -5.68 -4.08 5.67
N GLU A 67 -6.06 -4.57 4.50
CA GLU A 67 -5.14 -5.12 3.49
C GLU A 67 -4.17 -4.05 2.93
N ALA A 68 -4.63 -2.81 2.81
CA ALA A 68 -3.81 -1.67 2.38
C ALA A 68 -3.03 -1.01 3.52
N ASN A 69 -3.16 -1.50 4.76
CA ASN A 69 -2.57 -0.90 5.96
C ASN A 69 -2.93 0.60 6.11
N MET A 70 -4.20 0.94 5.84
CA MET A 70 -4.78 2.27 5.94
C MET A 70 -5.66 2.38 7.18
N ASN A 71 -5.40 3.39 8.02
CA ASN A 71 -6.21 3.68 9.21
C ASN A 71 -7.36 4.65 8.88
N LEU A 72 -8.27 4.23 7.99
CA LEU A 72 -9.40 5.06 7.54
C LEU A 72 -10.74 4.44 7.93
N ASP A 73 -11.68 5.30 8.31
CA ASP A 73 -13.08 4.90 8.53
C ASP A 73 -13.82 4.82 7.19
N PRO A 74 -14.57 3.74 6.90
CA PRO A 74 -15.34 3.60 5.65
C PRO A 74 -16.31 4.75 5.38
N THR A 75 -16.86 5.35 6.42
CA THR A 75 -17.78 6.49 6.32
C THR A 75 -17.04 7.74 5.88
N VAL A 76 -15.82 7.93 6.36
CA VAL A 76 -14.96 9.06 5.97
C VAL A 76 -14.52 8.91 4.51
N PHE A 77 -14.14 7.71 4.08
CA PHE A 77 -13.81 7.44 2.67
C PHE A 77 -14.96 7.76 1.72
N TYR A 78 -16.18 7.31 2.03
CA TYR A 78 -17.37 7.64 1.23
C TYR A 78 -17.70 9.12 1.24
N THR A 79 -17.48 9.79 2.38
CA THR A 79 -17.68 11.23 2.49
C THR A 79 -16.74 11.96 1.53
N TYR A 80 -15.45 11.60 1.51
CA TYR A 80 -14.51 12.15 0.53
C TYR A 80 -14.92 11.87 -0.90
N LYS A 81 -15.37 10.65 -1.18
CA LYS A 81 -15.84 10.26 -2.52
C LYS A 81 -16.93 11.18 -3.07
N ILE A 82 -17.83 11.64 -2.22
CA ILE A 82 -18.91 12.57 -2.60
C ILE A 82 -18.40 14.02 -2.60
N LEU A 83 -17.54 14.36 -1.64
CA LEU A 83 -17.09 15.73 -1.43
C LEU A 83 -16.12 16.21 -2.51
N TYR A 84 -15.23 15.34 -3.01
CA TYR A 84 -14.30 15.65 -4.10
C TYR A 84 -15.00 16.28 -5.32
N PRO A 85 -16.01 15.62 -5.94
CA PRO A 85 -16.69 16.21 -7.09
C PRO A 85 -17.49 17.46 -6.73
N VAL A 86 -18.11 17.53 -5.54
CA VAL A 86 -18.87 18.72 -5.12
C VAL A 86 -17.96 19.94 -4.99
N ILE A 87 -16.81 19.79 -4.34
CA ILE A 87 -15.84 20.89 -4.20
C ILE A 87 -15.24 21.25 -5.56
N SER A 88 -14.83 20.28 -6.36
CA SER A 88 -14.25 20.53 -7.69
C SER A 88 -15.21 21.27 -8.61
N VAL A 89 -16.49 20.86 -8.67
CA VAL A 89 -17.51 21.53 -9.47
C VAL A 89 -17.75 22.96 -8.97
N THR A 90 -17.96 23.13 -7.67
CA THR A 90 -18.24 24.45 -7.07
C THR A 90 -17.07 25.41 -7.30
N PHE A 91 -15.84 24.94 -7.11
CA PHE A 91 -14.63 25.72 -7.32
C PHE A 91 -14.45 26.14 -8.78
N LEU A 92 -14.63 25.21 -9.74
CA LEU A 92 -14.48 25.50 -11.17
C LEU A 92 -15.60 26.43 -11.69
N ILE A 93 -16.83 26.30 -11.19
CA ILE A 93 -17.90 27.24 -11.53
C ILE A 93 -17.57 28.65 -11.03
N LEU A 94 -17.14 28.79 -9.78
CA LEU A 94 -16.75 30.10 -9.23
C LEU A 94 -15.60 30.74 -10.02
N LEU A 95 -14.58 29.95 -10.38
CA LEU A 95 -13.49 30.39 -11.25
C LEU A 95 -13.97 30.79 -12.65
N GLY A 96 -14.84 29.99 -13.27
CA GLY A 96 -15.36 30.28 -14.60
C GLY A 96 -16.18 31.56 -14.65
N LEU A 97 -16.97 31.83 -13.61
CA LEU A 97 -17.75 33.07 -13.48
C LEU A 97 -16.88 34.29 -13.15
N ALA A 98 -15.88 34.15 -12.28
CA ALA A 98 -15.02 35.27 -11.88
C ALA A 98 -14.14 35.80 -13.03
N TYR A 99 -13.74 34.93 -13.95
CA TYR A 99 -12.87 35.26 -15.09
C TYR A 99 -13.61 35.29 -16.43
N ASP A 100 -14.95 35.17 -16.45
CA ASP A 100 -15.81 35.06 -17.63
C ASP A 100 -15.26 34.12 -18.73
N ASN A 101 -14.72 32.98 -18.29
CA ASN A 101 -13.99 32.07 -19.17
C ASN A 101 -14.81 30.80 -19.42
N LYS A 102 -15.41 30.73 -20.62
CA LYS A 102 -16.23 29.59 -21.07
C LYS A 102 -15.49 28.25 -21.05
N SER A 103 -14.17 28.24 -21.26
CA SER A 103 -13.35 27.02 -21.22
C SER A 103 -13.30 26.40 -19.82
N ILE A 104 -13.31 27.22 -18.77
CA ILE A 104 -13.32 26.75 -17.38
C ILE A 104 -14.70 26.15 -17.02
N LEU A 105 -15.77 26.74 -17.54
CA LEU A 105 -17.13 26.21 -17.35
C LEU A 105 -17.32 24.84 -18.03
N ILE A 106 -16.71 24.64 -19.20
CA ILE A 106 -16.69 23.32 -19.87
C ILE A 106 -15.92 22.29 -19.00
N LEU A 107 -14.80 22.71 -18.38
CA LEU A 107 -14.04 21.85 -17.47
C LEU A 107 -14.83 21.47 -16.21
N ALA A 108 -15.70 22.35 -15.71
CA ALA A 108 -16.59 22.05 -14.58
C ALA A 108 -17.56 20.90 -14.88
N LEU A 109 -17.91 20.69 -16.16
CA LEU A 109 -18.77 19.60 -16.61
C LEU A 109 -18.06 18.23 -16.52
N LEU A 110 -16.73 18.23 -16.59
CA LEU A 110 -15.89 17.04 -16.40
C LEU A 110 -15.54 16.77 -14.92
N ALA A 111 -15.72 17.76 -14.04
CA ALA A 111 -15.37 17.65 -12.63
C ALA A 111 -16.08 16.51 -11.85
N PRO A 112 -17.31 16.06 -12.19
CA PRO A 112 -17.89 14.87 -11.56
C PRO A 112 -17.06 13.58 -11.73
N LEU A 113 -16.16 13.52 -12.72
CA LEU A 113 -15.24 12.38 -12.89
C LEU A 113 -14.28 12.21 -11.71
N THR A 114 -14.07 13.24 -10.88
CA THR A 114 -13.23 13.13 -9.67
C THR A 114 -13.83 12.18 -8.62
N TYR A 115 -15.10 11.77 -8.76
CA TYR A 115 -15.71 10.70 -7.95
C TYR A 115 -14.92 9.38 -8.00
N PHE A 116 -14.25 9.09 -9.11
CA PHE A 116 -13.45 7.87 -9.27
C PHE A 116 -12.06 7.96 -8.65
N TYR A 117 -11.61 9.16 -8.26
CA TYR A 117 -10.27 9.39 -7.73
C TYR A 117 -9.98 8.61 -6.44
N PRO A 118 -10.87 8.58 -5.42
CA PRO A 118 -10.62 7.81 -4.20
C PRO A 118 -10.54 6.30 -4.43
N ASP A 119 -11.36 5.76 -5.35
CA ASP A 119 -11.29 4.33 -5.71
C ASP A 119 -9.98 4.00 -6.43
N TYR A 120 -9.51 4.90 -7.30
CA TYR A 120 -8.20 4.78 -7.94
C TYR A 120 -7.07 4.79 -6.92
N ASN A 121 -7.10 5.72 -5.96
CA ASN A 121 -6.08 5.78 -4.91
C ASN A 121 -6.11 4.52 -4.03
N LEU A 122 -7.30 4.03 -3.65
CA LEU A 122 -7.43 2.79 -2.91
C LEU A 122 -6.83 1.59 -3.66
N LYS A 123 -7.11 1.45 -4.96
CA LYS A 123 -6.52 0.40 -5.81
C LYS A 123 -5.00 0.53 -5.91
N ARG A 124 -4.48 1.74 -6.03
CA ARG A 124 -3.04 2.03 -6.02
C ARG A 124 -2.42 1.59 -4.69
N ASN A 125 -3.02 1.96 -3.57
CA ASN A 125 -2.51 1.64 -2.24
C ASN A 125 -2.58 0.14 -1.94
N LEU A 126 -3.61 -0.57 -2.42
CA LEU A 126 -3.66 -2.04 -2.36
C LEU A 126 -2.54 -2.70 -3.17
N LYS A 127 -2.27 -2.19 -4.38
CA LYS A 127 -1.16 -2.68 -5.21
C LYS A 127 0.18 -2.42 -4.54
N ASN A 128 0.39 -1.23 -3.99
CA ASN A 128 1.60 -0.86 -3.27
C ASN A 128 1.75 -1.73 -2.00
N ALA A 129 0.69 -1.93 -1.23
CA ALA A 129 0.69 -2.83 -0.08
C ALA A 129 1.07 -4.26 -0.46
N LYS A 130 0.63 -4.78 -1.62
CA LYS A 130 1.08 -6.09 -2.12
C LYS A 130 2.59 -6.11 -2.42
N ILE A 131 3.13 -5.04 -2.99
CA ILE A 131 4.57 -4.89 -3.22
C ILE A 131 5.33 -4.84 -1.89
N TYR A 132 4.87 -4.04 -0.92
CA TYR A 132 5.48 -3.97 0.40
C TYR A 132 5.44 -5.31 1.13
N ARG A 133 4.33 -6.06 1.04
CA ARG A 133 4.26 -7.43 1.55
C ARG A 133 5.33 -8.31 0.92
N LYS A 134 5.56 -8.24 -0.40
CA LYS A 134 6.65 -8.99 -1.05
C LYS A 134 8.04 -8.60 -0.53
N LEU A 135 8.26 -7.31 -0.24
CA LEU A 135 9.53 -6.80 0.30
C LEU A 135 9.75 -7.22 1.76
N GLU A 136 8.70 -7.20 2.57
CA GLU A 136 8.73 -7.56 3.99
C GLU A 136 8.81 -9.07 4.23
N LEU A 137 8.29 -9.87 3.30
CA LEU A 137 8.11 -11.31 3.49
C LEU A 137 9.42 -12.04 3.84
N PRO A 138 10.54 -11.81 3.14
CA PRO A 138 11.81 -12.39 3.55
C PRO A 138 12.27 -12.02 4.96
N ASN A 139 12.00 -10.80 5.40
CA ASN A 139 12.39 -10.31 6.72
C ASN A 139 11.62 -11.01 7.85
N TYR A 140 10.40 -11.44 7.56
CA TYR A 140 9.59 -12.25 8.47
C TYR A 140 9.95 -13.76 8.40
N GLN A 141 10.11 -14.30 7.20
CA GLN A 141 10.39 -15.72 6.96
C GLN A 141 11.71 -16.18 7.57
N MET A 142 12.76 -15.35 7.51
CA MET A 142 14.08 -15.70 8.02
C MET A 142 14.09 -15.96 9.55
N PRO A 143 13.63 -15.03 10.42
CA PRO A 143 13.47 -15.30 11.85
C PRO A 143 12.53 -16.46 12.15
N LEU A 144 11.39 -16.57 11.44
CA LEU A 144 10.45 -17.68 11.63
C LEU A 144 11.12 -19.03 11.35
N GLY A 145 11.87 -19.15 10.25
CA GLY A 145 12.60 -20.37 9.91
C GLY A 145 13.62 -20.76 10.99
N VAL A 146 14.34 -19.79 11.56
CA VAL A 146 15.27 -20.05 12.68
C VAL A 146 14.52 -20.51 13.93
N LEU A 147 13.42 -19.84 14.28
CA LEU A 147 12.63 -20.16 15.46
C LEU A 147 11.97 -21.54 15.37
N LEU A 148 11.57 -21.97 14.17
CA LEU A 148 11.03 -23.31 13.92
C LEU A 148 12.04 -24.43 14.18
N GLN A 149 13.34 -24.14 14.22
CA GLN A 149 14.36 -25.16 14.53
C GLN A 149 14.49 -25.44 16.03
N THR A 150 14.02 -24.51 16.87
CA THR A 150 14.22 -24.50 18.33
C THR A 150 12.92 -24.53 19.13
N TYR A 151 11.81 -24.05 18.56
CA TYR A 151 10.51 -23.93 19.24
C TYR A 151 9.43 -24.74 18.51
N THR A 152 8.32 -24.99 19.20
CA THR A 152 7.12 -25.54 18.58
C THR A 152 6.57 -24.57 17.53
N THR A 153 5.82 -25.08 16.56
CA THR A 153 5.27 -24.29 15.46
C THR A 153 4.47 -23.07 15.93
N TYR A 154 3.63 -23.23 16.95
CA TYR A 154 2.87 -22.13 17.54
C TYR A 154 3.78 -21.08 18.20
N GLU A 155 4.72 -21.50 19.06
CA GLU A 155 5.64 -20.58 19.75
C GLU A 155 6.58 -19.87 18.78
N ALA A 156 7.05 -20.56 17.74
CA ALA A 156 7.87 -19.97 16.69
C ALA A 156 7.12 -18.86 15.96
N VAL A 157 5.86 -19.10 15.57
CA VAL A 157 5.02 -18.10 14.91
C VAL A 157 4.75 -16.91 15.84
N LYS A 158 4.35 -17.17 17.09
CA LYS A 158 4.08 -16.12 18.08
C LYS A 158 5.29 -15.22 18.34
N ARG A 159 6.48 -15.80 18.51
CA ARG A 159 7.73 -15.04 18.70
C ARG A 159 8.16 -14.31 17.43
N SER A 160 7.94 -14.90 16.26
CA SER A 160 8.28 -14.30 14.97
C SER A 160 7.43 -13.07 14.63
N ALA A 161 6.26 -12.90 15.25
CA ALA A 161 5.35 -11.79 14.99
C ALA A 161 5.99 -10.42 15.23
N THR A 162 6.96 -10.33 16.15
CA THR A 162 7.72 -9.10 16.43
C THR A 162 8.57 -8.65 15.23
N TYR A 163 8.95 -9.57 14.35
CA TYR A 163 9.71 -9.32 13.12
C TYR A 163 8.82 -9.10 11.90
N ALA A 164 7.49 -9.21 12.04
CA ALA A 164 6.57 -8.94 10.96
C ALA A 164 6.49 -7.42 10.72
N GLY A 165 6.75 -7.03 9.47
CA GLY A 165 6.54 -5.67 8.99
C GLY A 165 5.06 -5.28 9.02
N PRO A 166 4.76 -3.96 8.95
CA PRO A 166 3.41 -3.45 9.14
C PRO A 166 2.39 -3.98 8.12
N HIS A 167 2.79 -4.36 6.89
CA HIS A 167 1.86 -4.90 5.89
C HIS A 167 1.63 -6.41 6.01
N ILE A 168 2.57 -7.14 6.62
CA ILE A 168 2.44 -8.59 6.86
C ILE A 168 1.82 -8.89 8.23
N ARG A 169 2.03 -8.02 9.22
CA ARG A 169 1.61 -8.23 10.61
C ARG A 169 0.14 -8.64 10.77
N PRO A 170 -0.85 -8.00 10.13
CA PRO A 170 -2.25 -8.43 10.26
C PRO A 170 -2.49 -9.88 9.84
N PHE A 171 -1.76 -10.35 8.81
CA PHE A 171 -1.86 -11.73 8.33
C PHE A 171 -1.19 -12.72 9.27
N VAL A 172 -0.12 -12.30 9.96
CA VAL A 172 0.56 -13.13 10.98
C VAL A 172 -0.29 -13.23 12.24
N GLU A 173 -0.94 -12.14 12.66
CA GLU A 173 -1.88 -12.13 13.77
C GLU A 173 -3.08 -13.06 13.51
N ASP A 174 -3.66 -12.98 12.31
CA ASP A 174 -4.69 -13.92 11.85
C ASP A 174 -4.18 -15.38 11.91
N MET A 175 -2.96 -15.63 11.45
CA MET A 175 -2.36 -16.96 11.48
C MET A 175 -2.15 -17.48 12.91
N ILE A 176 -1.78 -16.61 13.86
CA ILE A 176 -1.66 -16.97 15.28
C ILE A 176 -3.03 -17.39 15.83
N LEU A 177 -4.07 -16.58 15.58
CA LEU A 177 -5.44 -16.89 16.02
C LEU A 177 -5.96 -18.21 15.42
N GLU A 178 -5.66 -18.45 14.14
CA GLU A 178 -6.02 -19.70 13.46
C GLU A 178 -5.25 -20.91 14.04
N LEU A 179 -3.98 -20.73 14.44
CA LEU A 179 -3.18 -21.77 15.10
C LEU A 179 -3.67 -22.08 16.53
N GLU A 180 -4.18 -21.08 17.25
CA GLU A 180 -4.80 -21.28 18.57
C GLU A 180 -6.09 -22.10 18.46
N THR A 181 -6.86 -21.83 17.40
CA THR A 181 -8.14 -22.52 17.14
C THR A 181 -7.93 -23.93 16.58
N TRP A 182 -6.94 -24.13 15.70
CA TRP A 182 -6.66 -25.39 15.01
C TRP A 182 -5.26 -25.90 15.32
N GLN A 183 -5.05 -26.34 16.55
CA GLN A 183 -3.76 -26.87 17.02
C GLN A 183 -3.31 -28.06 16.16
N GLY A 184 -2.05 -28.02 15.71
CA GLY A 184 -1.43 -29.10 14.92
C GLY A 184 -1.85 -29.16 13.44
N SER A 185 -2.76 -28.30 12.98
CA SER A 185 -3.13 -28.24 11.57
C SER A 185 -2.13 -27.44 10.75
N THR A 186 -1.88 -27.86 9.50
CA THR A 186 -1.12 -27.07 8.52
C THR A 186 -1.99 -26.04 7.78
N LYS A 187 -3.31 -26.04 8.04
CA LYS A 187 -4.29 -25.14 7.41
C LYS A 187 -4.01 -23.65 7.65
N PRO A 188 -3.62 -23.19 8.85
CA PRO A 188 -3.29 -21.77 9.09
C PRO A 188 -2.18 -21.25 8.18
N PHE A 189 -1.16 -22.06 7.90
CA PHE A 189 -0.09 -21.69 6.98
C PHE A 189 -0.58 -21.58 5.53
N LYS A 190 -1.46 -22.50 5.11
CA LYS A 190 -2.05 -22.46 3.77
C LYS A 190 -2.90 -21.20 3.59
N ASN A 191 -3.76 -20.90 4.56
CA ASN A 191 -4.59 -19.71 4.57
C ASN A 191 -3.73 -18.43 4.56
N PHE A 192 -2.63 -18.40 5.33
CA PHE A 192 -1.69 -17.29 5.32
C PHE A 192 -1.10 -17.02 3.93
N ALA A 193 -0.65 -18.07 3.23
CA ALA A 193 -0.13 -17.92 1.86
C ALA A 193 -1.22 -17.48 0.87
N GLU A 194 -2.42 -18.08 0.95
CA GLU A 194 -3.57 -17.71 0.11
C GLU A 194 -4.00 -16.25 0.33
N LYS A 195 -4.03 -15.78 1.59
CA LYS A 195 -4.36 -14.38 1.92
C LYS A 195 -3.28 -13.39 1.48
N LEU A 196 -2.01 -13.79 1.51
CA LEU A 196 -0.91 -12.96 1.03
C LEU A 196 -0.89 -12.85 -0.49
N ASP A 197 -1.32 -13.90 -1.21
CA ASP A 197 -1.36 -13.98 -2.66
C ASP A 197 0.01 -13.64 -3.30
N ILE A 198 1.06 -14.19 -2.70
CA ILE A 198 2.46 -14.00 -3.11
C ILE A 198 3.08 -15.39 -3.34
N PRO A 199 3.60 -15.69 -4.54
CA PRO A 199 4.19 -17.01 -4.86
C PRO A 199 5.27 -17.44 -3.85
N GLU A 200 6.11 -16.50 -3.42
CA GLU A 200 7.18 -16.73 -2.45
C GLU A 200 6.65 -17.14 -1.06
N ALA A 201 5.43 -16.73 -0.69
CA ALA A 201 4.78 -17.16 0.54
C ALA A 201 4.29 -18.61 0.44
N HIS A 202 3.73 -19.00 -0.72
CA HIS A 202 3.32 -20.38 -0.98
C HIS A 202 4.52 -21.34 -0.93
N THR A 203 5.62 -21.00 -1.58
CA THR A 203 6.85 -21.82 -1.57
C THR A 203 7.37 -22.02 -0.15
N PHE A 204 7.39 -20.97 0.66
CA PHE A 204 7.83 -21.05 2.05
C PHE A 204 6.91 -21.94 2.90
N VAL A 205 5.59 -21.83 2.73
CA VAL A 205 4.63 -22.68 3.45
C VAL A 205 4.77 -24.14 3.06
N VAL A 206 5.00 -24.44 1.78
CA VAL A 206 5.29 -25.80 1.32
C VAL A 206 6.59 -26.31 1.96
N ALA A 207 7.64 -25.50 2.02
CA ALA A 207 8.89 -25.86 2.69
C ALA A 207 8.69 -26.15 4.19
N ILE A 208 7.88 -25.34 4.90
CA ILE A 208 7.51 -25.62 6.31
C ILE A 208 6.77 -26.94 6.43
N GLN A 209 5.76 -27.18 5.58
CA GLN A 209 4.98 -28.41 5.64
C GLN A 209 5.83 -29.65 5.35
N GLN A 210 6.77 -29.55 4.41
CA GLN A 210 7.75 -30.61 4.13
C GLN A 210 8.68 -30.81 5.32
N ALA A 211 9.18 -29.74 5.93
CA ALA A 211 10.06 -29.81 7.09
C ALA A 211 9.39 -30.45 8.32
N ILE A 212 8.08 -30.20 8.52
CA ILE A 212 7.29 -30.82 9.60
C ILE A 212 7.08 -32.32 9.36
N LYS A 213 6.92 -32.75 8.09
CA LYS A 213 6.63 -34.14 7.72
C LYS A 213 7.86 -35.03 7.57
N THR A 214 9.04 -34.43 7.43
CA THR A 214 10.30 -35.15 7.17
C THR A 214 11.10 -35.30 8.46
N ASP A 215 12.07 -36.22 8.49
CA ASP A 215 13.01 -36.39 9.60
C ASP A 215 13.61 -35.05 10.08
N PRO A 216 13.82 -34.85 11.40
CA PRO A 216 14.26 -33.58 11.95
C PRO A 216 15.53 -32.99 11.31
N ASN A 217 16.48 -33.83 10.89
CA ASN A 217 17.72 -33.38 10.25
C ASN A 217 17.48 -32.88 8.82
N LYS A 218 16.69 -33.60 8.03
CA LYS A 218 16.30 -33.20 6.66
C LYS A 218 15.35 -32.01 6.68
N GLY A 219 14.44 -31.95 7.65
CA GLY A 219 13.55 -30.82 7.84
C GLY A 219 14.30 -29.53 8.16
N ARG A 220 15.35 -29.61 8.99
CA ARG A 220 16.25 -28.47 9.25
C ARG A 220 16.97 -27.99 7.99
N GLU A 221 17.45 -28.91 7.15
CA GLU A 221 18.10 -28.58 5.88
C GLU A 221 17.15 -27.88 4.91
N ILE A 222 15.91 -28.37 4.76
CA ILE A 222 14.87 -27.73 3.94
C ILE A 222 14.61 -26.29 4.40
N ILE A 223 14.48 -26.07 5.71
CA ILE A 223 14.30 -24.72 6.27
C ILE A 223 15.53 -23.83 6.03
N GLN A 224 16.75 -24.37 6.15
CA GLN A 224 17.97 -23.61 5.87
C GLN A 224 18.08 -23.19 4.40
N GLN A 225 17.77 -24.10 3.47
CA GLN A 225 17.71 -23.79 2.04
C GLN A 225 16.69 -22.69 1.76
N GLN A 226 15.51 -22.78 2.38
CA GLN A 226 14.48 -21.76 2.23
C GLN A 226 14.91 -20.40 2.83
N ILE A 227 15.62 -20.38 3.95
CA ILE A 227 16.21 -19.14 4.52
C ILE A 227 17.22 -18.52 3.55
N GLU A 228 18.02 -19.32 2.85
CA GLU A 228 18.96 -18.82 1.84
C GLU A 228 18.24 -18.20 0.64
N VAL A 229 17.17 -18.85 0.15
CA VAL A 229 16.31 -18.30 -0.91
C VAL A 229 15.70 -16.97 -0.46
N SER A 230 15.13 -16.90 0.75
CA SER A 230 14.61 -15.64 1.30
C SER A 230 15.70 -14.57 1.39
N ARG A 231 16.95 -14.93 1.74
CA ARG A 231 18.08 -13.98 1.77
C ARG A 231 18.38 -13.41 0.38
N LYS A 232 18.44 -14.27 -0.65
CA LYS A 232 18.65 -13.83 -2.05
C LYS A 232 17.54 -12.90 -2.52
N LEU A 233 16.28 -13.28 -2.29
CA LEU A 233 15.12 -12.44 -2.61
C LEU A 233 15.17 -11.08 -1.92
N ARG A 234 15.60 -11.03 -0.67
CA ARG A 234 15.79 -9.76 0.06
C ARG A 234 16.84 -8.88 -0.60
N ASP A 235 17.97 -9.46 -1.02
CA ASP A 235 19.06 -8.71 -1.65
C ASP A 235 18.66 -8.22 -3.06
N GLU A 236 17.93 -9.03 -3.83
CA GLU A 236 17.35 -8.64 -5.12
C GLU A 236 16.33 -7.50 -4.98
N ASN A 237 15.40 -7.65 -4.03
CA ASN A 237 14.43 -6.61 -3.69
C ASN A 237 15.14 -5.30 -3.35
N TYR A 238 16.22 -5.35 -2.58
CA TYR A 238 17.00 -4.16 -2.24
C TYR A 238 17.67 -3.52 -3.46
N ASN A 239 18.27 -4.32 -4.35
CA ASN A 239 18.87 -3.81 -5.58
C ASN A 239 17.82 -3.15 -6.48
N SER A 240 16.63 -3.74 -6.59
CA SER A 240 15.52 -3.15 -7.36
C SER A 240 15.08 -1.79 -6.82
N LEU A 241 15.06 -1.64 -5.49
CA LEU A 241 14.71 -0.37 -4.83
C LEU A 241 15.77 0.72 -5.06
N ILE A 242 17.06 0.36 -5.08
CA ILE A 242 18.14 1.30 -5.40
C ILE A 242 18.02 1.79 -6.84
N LEU A 243 17.74 0.89 -7.79
CA LEU A 243 17.60 1.24 -9.20
C LEU A 243 16.35 2.09 -9.48
N ALA A 244 15.31 1.98 -8.66
CA ALA A 244 14.09 2.79 -8.79
C ALA A 244 14.26 4.26 -8.30
N ARG A 245 15.33 4.58 -7.56
CA ARG A 245 15.62 5.90 -6.98
C ARG A 245 15.56 7.08 -7.97
N PRO A 246 16.23 7.05 -9.14
CA PRO A 246 16.19 8.16 -10.10
C PRO A 246 14.80 8.36 -10.75
N LEU A 247 13.99 7.30 -10.86
CA LEU A 247 12.69 7.35 -11.52
C LEU A 247 11.63 8.07 -10.68
N LEU A 248 11.65 7.87 -9.35
CA LEU A 248 10.70 8.54 -8.44
C LEU A 248 10.94 10.06 -8.38
N MET A 249 12.20 10.49 -8.43
CA MET A 249 12.55 11.92 -8.52
C MET A 249 12.16 12.52 -9.88
N ASN A 250 12.18 11.72 -10.95
CA ASN A 250 11.76 12.18 -12.27
C ASN A 250 10.24 12.42 -12.37
N LYS A 251 9.41 11.78 -11.54
CA LYS A 251 7.93 12.03 -11.52
C LYS A 251 7.61 13.51 -11.31
N TYR A 252 8.33 14.18 -10.39
CA TYR A 252 8.12 15.59 -10.08
C TYR A 252 8.66 16.51 -11.18
N ASN A 253 9.78 16.13 -11.80
CA ASN A 253 10.30 16.84 -12.97
C ASN A 253 9.32 16.76 -14.14
N VAL A 254 8.71 15.60 -14.41
CA VAL A 254 7.71 15.44 -15.48
C VAL A 254 6.47 16.30 -15.23
N ILE A 255 5.95 16.35 -13.99
CA ILE A 255 4.81 17.21 -13.64
C ILE A 255 5.18 18.69 -13.81
N THR A 256 6.36 19.09 -13.37
CA THR A 256 6.83 20.49 -13.49
C THR A 256 6.99 20.88 -14.96
N VAL A 257 7.62 20.02 -15.77
CA VAL A 257 7.76 20.21 -17.22
C VAL A 257 6.40 20.24 -17.90
N ALA A 258 5.44 19.39 -17.50
CA ALA A 258 4.08 19.41 -18.03
C ALA A 258 3.37 20.74 -17.72
N CYS A 259 3.47 21.25 -16.49
CA CYS A 259 2.91 22.56 -16.11
C CYS A 259 3.55 23.71 -16.90
N ILE A 260 4.87 23.67 -17.11
CA ILE A 260 5.58 24.67 -17.92
C ILE A 260 5.13 24.61 -19.38
N LEU A 261 4.88 23.42 -19.93
CA LEU A 261 4.45 23.23 -21.32
C LEU A 261 2.98 23.57 -21.57
N VAL A 262 2.11 23.53 -20.55
CA VAL A 262 0.70 23.90 -20.68
C VAL A 262 0.53 25.38 -21.06
N ILE A 263 1.38 26.27 -20.55
CA ILE A 263 1.31 27.71 -20.83
C ILE A 263 1.57 28.05 -22.31
N PRO A 264 2.66 27.60 -22.96
CA PRO A 264 2.85 27.83 -24.39
C PRO A 264 1.82 27.08 -25.25
N LEU A 265 1.34 25.89 -24.83
CA LEU A 265 0.28 25.18 -25.54
C LEU A 265 -1.05 25.95 -25.55
N THR A 266 -1.42 26.60 -24.45
CA THR A 266 -2.62 27.45 -24.42
C THR A 266 -2.43 28.71 -25.24
N MET A 267 -1.24 29.31 -25.26
CA MET A 267 -0.92 30.45 -26.13
C MET A 267 -1.03 30.09 -27.62
N VAL A 268 -0.48 28.95 -28.03
CA VAL A 268 -0.57 28.44 -29.41
C VAL A 268 -2.02 28.09 -29.76
N GLY A 269 -2.77 27.48 -28.83
CA GLY A 269 -4.19 27.19 -29.03
C GLY A 269 -5.05 28.43 -29.24
N VAL A 270 -4.82 29.49 -28.45
CA VAL A 270 -5.55 30.77 -28.59
C VAL A 270 -5.19 31.48 -29.89
N THR A 271 -3.90 31.51 -30.27
CA THR A 271 -3.46 32.12 -31.52
C THR A 271 -3.98 31.38 -32.75
N LEU A 272 -4.04 30.04 -32.72
CA LEU A 272 -4.68 29.26 -33.78
C LEU A 272 -6.18 29.52 -33.86
N MET A 273 -6.90 29.56 -32.74
CA MET A 273 -8.33 29.89 -32.74
C MET A 273 -8.60 31.30 -33.29
N GLN A 274 -7.76 32.28 -32.95
CA GLN A 274 -7.86 33.63 -33.49
C GLN A 274 -7.62 33.64 -35.00
N ALA A 275 -6.58 32.94 -35.48
CA ALA A 275 -6.28 32.83 -36.90
C ALA A 275 -7.42 32.18 -37.69
N PHE A 276 -8.06 31.14 -37.16
CA PHE A 276 -9.23 30.50 -37.78
C PHE A 276 -10.50 31.32 -37.67
N SER A 277 -10.64 32.20 -36.65
CA SER A 277 -11.78 33.12 -36.55
C SER A 277 -11.65 34.35 -37.46
N SER A 278 -10.44 34.62 -37.95
CA SER A 278 -10.14 35.74 -38.86
C SER A 278 -10.16 35.36 -40.36
N ILE A 279 -10.44 34.09 -40.66
CA ILE A 279 -10.70 33.55 -42.01
C ILE A 279 -12.20 33.32 -42.14
#